data_AF-A0A936D7T6-F1
#
_entry.id   AF-A0A936D7T6-F1
#
_cell.length_a   1.000
_cell.length_b   1.000
_cell.length_c   1.000
_cell.angle_alpha   90.00
_cell.angle_beta   90.00
_cell.angle_gamma   90.00
#
_symmetry.space_group_name_H-M   'P 1'
#
loop_
_entity.id
_entity.type
_entity.pdbx_description
1 polymer ?
#
loop_
_entity_poly.entity_id
_entity_poly.type
_entity_poly.pdbx_seq_one_letter_code
_entity_poly.pdbx_strand_id
1 'polypeptide(L)'
;MKPIVISTIACGLVALATAGCLGVVDPDSTDVPGVHERLGIGDPCVPAAESDPRFASFHEAEVVIEDRSRSCTSGVCLVNHFRGRVSCPYGDLTSGGCLTPSGEPVRPSGVDGVEPQCADRRAADAVYCSCRCANAEGRTDDGGSYCPCGAGFSCKDIIALVPGAEKLAGSYCVKESVPVTAESSCKRSCSPSSGDACE
;
A
#
# COMPACT_ATOMS: atom_id res chain seq x y z
N MET A 1 -75.15 0.62 17.28
CA MET A 1 -75.64 -0.68 17.77
C MET A 1 -76.07 -1.52 16.57
N LYS A 2 -75.50 -2.74 16.47
CA LYS A 2 -75.63 -3.92 15.56
C LYS A 2 -76.72 -3.95 14.44
N PRO A 3 -76.52 -4.68 13.30
CA PRO A 3 -75.96 -6.04 13.33
C PRO A 3 -75.02 -6.51 12.20
N ILE A 4 -74.44 -7.66 12.55
CA ILE A 4 -73.63 -8.64 11.81
C ILE A 4 -74.40 -9.21 10.61
N VAL A 5 -73.72 -9.41 9.47
CA VAL A 5 -74.06 -10.51 8.55
C VAL A 5 -72.77 -11.18 8.07
N ILE A 6 -72.73 -12.49 8.32
CA ILE A 6 -71.73 -13.47 7.92
C ILE A 6 -72.02 -13.85 6.47
N SER A 7 -71.01 -13.87 5.59
CA SER A 7 -71.09 -14.65 4.35
C SER A 7 -69.72 -15.20 3.98
N THR A 8 -69.61 -16.50 4.22
CA THR A 8 -68.51 -17.38 3.87
C THR A 8 -68.55 -17.63 2.36
N ILE A 9 -67.53 -17.20 1.63
CA ILE A 9 -67.21 -17.76 0.31
C ILE A 9 -65.73 -18.10 0.32
N ALA A 10 -65.48 -19.41 0.47
CA ALA A 10 -64.22 -20.02 0.11
C ALA A 10 -64.04 -19.92 -1.41
N CYS A 11 -63.00 -19.20 -1.83
CA CYS A 11 -62.45 -19.25 -3.18
C CYS A 11 -60.95 -19.34 -2.97
N GLY A 12 -60.39 -20.54 -3.05
CA GLY A 12 -59.66 -20.90 -4.25
C GLY A 12 -58.18 -20.56 -4.05
N LEU A 13 -57.42 -21.54 -3.55
CA LEU A 13 -55.96 -21.53 -3.64
C LEU A 13 -55.57 -21.34 -5.11
N VAL A 14 -55.04 -20.16 -5.43
CA VAL A 14 -54.19 -19.98 -6.60
C VAL A 14 -52.85 -19.49 -6.07
N ALA A 15 -51.88 -20.41 -6.03
CA ALA A 15 -50.49 -20.09 -5.76
C ALA A 15 -49.95 -19.28 -6.95
N LEU A 16 -49.91 -17.96 -6.79
CA LEU A 16 -49.10 -17.08 -7.63
C LEU A 16 -47.74 -16.95 -6.96
N ALA A 17 -46.74 -17.63 -7.54
CA ALA A 17 -45.34 -17.40 -7.25
C ALA A 17 -44.99 -15.96 -7.64
N THR A 18 -44.98 -15.07 -6.65
CA THR A 18 -44.37 -13.75 -6.79
C THR A 18 -42.86 -13.95 -6.86
N ALA A 19 -42.30 -13.82 -8.05
CA ALA A 19 -40.89 -13.56 -8.25
C ALA A 19 -40.55 -12.28 -7.48
N GLY A 20 -40.00 -12.45 -6.28
CA GLY A 20 -39.49 -11.36 -5.49
C GLY A 20 -38.29 -10.74 -6.22
N CYS A 21 -38.40 -9.45 -6.55
CA CYS A 21 -37.21 -8.62 -6.73
C CYS A 21 -36.62 -8.33 -5.33
N LEU A 22 -36.05 -9.36 -4.70
CA LEU A 22 -35.03 -9.14 -3.69
C LEU A 22 -33.75 -8.86 -4.49
N GLY A 23 -33.42 -7.57 -4.62
CA GLY A 23 -32.09 -7.16 -5.02
C GLY A 23 -31.10 -7.76 -4.03
N VAL A 24 -30.35 -8.74 -4.50
CA VAL A 24 -29.19 -9.29 -3.82
C VAL A 24 -28.19 -8.14 -3.70
N VAL A 25 -27.79 -7.83 -2.48
CA VAL A 25 -26.51 -7.17 -2.25
C VAL A 25 -25.47 -8.26 -2.47
N ASP A 26 -24.78 -8.23 -3.61
CA ASP A 26 -23.64 -9.11 -3.86
C ASP A 26 -22.47 -8.64 -2.97
N PRO A 27 -21.96 -9.45 -2.02
CA PRO A 27 -20.79 -9.11 -1.21
C PRO A 27 -19.47 -9.45 -1.93
N ASP A 28 -19.51 -9.67 -3.25
CA ASP A 28 -18.35 -10.06 -4.04
C ASP A 28 -18.19 -9.06 -5.19
N SER A 29 -17.38 -8.04 -4.92
CA SER A 29 -16.95 -7.06 -5.91
C SER A 29 -16.11 -7.78 -6.96
N THR A 30 -16.73 -8.19 -8.06
CA THR A 30 -16.03 -8.74 -9.21
C THR A 30 -15.18 -7.65 -9.87
N ASP A 31 -13.89 -7.71 -9.56
CA ASP A 31 -12.74 -7.44 -10.42
C ASP A 31 -13.14 -7.19 -11.89
N VAL A 32 -13.00 -5.94 -12.35
CA VAL A 32 -13.00 -5.61 -13.77
C VAL A 32 -11.55 -5.75 -14.25
N PRO A 33 -11.21 -6.75 -15.07
CA PRO A 33 -9.85 -6.88 -15.59
C PRO A 33 -9.57 -5.72 -16.55
N GLY A 34 -8.66 -4.83 -16.18
CA GLY A 34 -8.14 -3.79 -17.08
C GLY A 34 -8.36 -2.34 -16.67
N VAL A 35 -9.02 -2.06 -15.55
CA VAL A 35 -8.80 -0.80 -14.84
C VAL A 35 -7.87 -1.14 -13.69
N HIS A 36 -6.61 -0.75 -13.76
CA HIS A 36 -5.76 -0.76 -12.57
C HIS A 36 -6.39 0.23 -11.58
N GLU A 37 -7.28 -0.26 -10.70
CA GLU A 37 -7.74 0.46 -9.52
C GLU A 37 -6.47 0.97 -8.83
N ARG A 38 -6.28 2.29 -8.85
CA ARG A 38 -5.07 2.88 -8.28
C ARG A 38 -5.05 2.56 -6.79
N LEU A 39 -3.90 2.12 -6.30
CA LEU A 39 -3.75 1.61 -4.94
C LEU A 39 -4.10 2.68 -3.89
N GLY A 40 -4.86 2.29 -2.89
CA GLY A 40 -5.28 3.10 -1.75
C GLY A 40 -4.18 3.26 -0.71
N ILE A 41 -4.46 4.02 0.35
CA ILE A 41 -3.50 4.20 1.45
C ILE A 41 -3.26 2.85 2.13
N GLY A 42 -2.00 2.46 2.26
CA GLY A 42 -1.56 1.22 2.90
C GLY A 42 -1.30 0.06 1.96
N ASP A 43 -1.75 0.17 0.71
CA ASP A 43 -1.48 -0.86 -0.30
C ASP A 43 0.01 -0.87 -0.68
N PRO A 44 0.60 -2.05 -0.94
CA PRO A 44 2.01 -2.17 -1.29
C PRO A 44 2.31 -1.48 -2.62
N CYS A 45 3.35 -0.66 -2.68
CA CYS A 45 3.81 -0.03 -3.92
C CYS A 45 5.23 -0.45 -4.26
N VAL A 46 5.55 -0.47 -5.56
CA VAL A 46 6.93 -0.57 -6.03
C VAL A 46 7.41 0.83 -6.38
N PRO A 47 8.45 1.37 -5.71
CA PRO A 47 9.01 2.67 -6.03
C PRO A 47 9.58 2.74 -7.45
N ALA A 48 9.43 3.89 -8.11
CA ALA A 48 9.91 4.17 -9.46
C ALA A 48 11.43 3.99 -9.60
N ALA A 49 12.20 4.18 -8.53
CA ALA A 49 13.64 3.90 -8.51
C ALA A 49 13.95 2.47 -8.94
N GLU A 50 13.08 1.50 -8.63
CA GLU A 50 13.27 0.11 -9.02
C GLU A 50 13.08 -0.16 -10.52
N SER A 51 12.59 0.83 -11.28
CA SER A 51 12.55 0.78 -12.74
C SER A 51 13.91 1.06 -13.37
N ASP A 52 14.86 1.69 -12.66
CA ASP A 52 16.24 1.80 -13.13
C ASP A 52 16.98 0.48 -12.83
N PRO A 53 17.47 -0.25 -13.85
CA PRO A 53 18.23 -1.48 -13.64
C PRO A 53 19.53 -1.23 -12.87
N ARG A 54 20.01 0.02 -12.76
CA ARG A 54 21.22 0.38 -12.02
C ARG A 54 20.94 0.77 -10.56
N PHE A 55 19.66 0.86 -10.16
CA PHE A 55 19.30 1.13 -8.77
C PHE A 55 19.57 -0.12 -7.91
N ALA A 56 20.54 0.00 -7.02
CA ALA A 56 21.00 -1.08 -6.15
C ALA A 56 19.94 -1.46 -5.11
N SER A 57 19.64 -0.57 -4.17
CA SER A 57 18.71 -0.81 -3.07
C SER A 57 18.43 0.46 -2.27
N PHE A 58 17.35 0.42 -1.48
CA PHE A 58 17.13 1.35 -0.37
C PHE A 58 17.95 0.95 0.87
N HIS A 59 18.12 1.88 1.79
CA HIS A 59 18.85 1.72 3.06
C HIS A 59 17.93 1.97 4.26
N GLU A 60 18.01 1.13 5.30
CA GLU A 60 17.11 1.18 6.46
C GLU A 60 17.15 2.50 7.26
N ALA A 61 18.22 3.28 7.12
CA ALA A 61 18.34 4.58 7.79
C ALA A 61 17.54 5.69 7.09
N GLU A 62 17.06 5.48 5.87
CA GLU A 62 16.45 6.53 5.05
C GLU A 62 14.92 6.47 5.01
N VAL A 63 14.33 7.63 4.74
CA VAL A 63 12.93 7.74 4.34
C VAL A 63 12.89 8.40 2.97
N VAL A 64 12.24 7.74 2.01
CA VAL A 64 12.04 8.28 0.67
C VAL A 64 10.54 8.50 0.45
N ILE A 65 10.20 9.70 0.00
CA ILE A 65 8.86 10.04 -0.43
C ILE A 65 8.90 10.25 -1.94
N GLU A 66 8.34 9.29 -2.67
CA GLU A 66 8.12 9.44 -4.10
C GLU A 66 6.83 10.21 -4.33
N ASP A 67 6.94 11.38 -4.93
CA ASP A 67 5.79 12.13 -5.44
C ASP A 67 5.39 11.65 -6.84
N ARG A 68 4.10 11.80 -7.17
CA ARG A 68 3.53 11.43 -8.48
C ARG A 68 3.72 9.95 -8.84
N SER A 69 3.77 9.06 -7.84
CA SER A 69 3.76 7.62 -8.05
C SER A 69 2.50 7.19 -8.82
N ARG A 70 2.69 6.42 -9.89
CA ARG A 70 1.57 5.98 -10.74
C ARG A 70 0.77 4.84 -10.11
N SER A 71 1.40 4.10 -9.21
CA SER A 71 0.81 2.97 -8.50
C SER A 71 -0.24 3.43 -7.49
N CYS A 72 -0.01 4.57 -6.83
CA CYS A 72 -0.85 5.08 -5.75
C CYS A 72 -1.87 6.10 -6.25
N THR A 73 -3.11 6.03 -5.74
CA THR A 73 -4.18 7.02 -6.01
C THR A 73 -3.76 8.41 -5.53
N SER A 74 -3.16 8.48 -4.34
CA SER A 74 -2.59 9.69 -3.75
C SER A 74 -1.40 10.26 -4.52
N GLY A 75 -0.78 9.45 -5.38
CA GLY A 75 0.50 9.76 -6.00
C GLY A 75 1.70 9.67 -5.05
N VAL A 76 1.56 9.12 -3.84
CA VAL A 76 2.68 9.01 -2.88
C VAL A 76 2.99 7.56 -2.60
N CYS A 77 4.20 7.11 -2.97
CA CYS A 77 4.77 5.85 -2.50
C CYS A 77 5.81 6.17 -1.42
N LEU A 78 5.53 5.75 -0.19
CA LEU A 78 6.39 6.00 0.97
C LEU A 78 7.30 4.80 1.18
N VAL A 79 8.61 5.02 1.19
CA VAL A 79 9.63 4.06 1.62
C VAL A 79 10.11 4.51 3.00
N ASN A 80 9.74 3.77 4.04
CA ASN A 80 10.00 4.15 5.42
C ASN A 80 10.98 3.16 6.06
N HIS A 81 12.24 3.57 6.23
CA HIS A 81 13.30 2.79 6.88
C HIS A 81 13.44 1.38 6.31
N PHE A 82 13.39 1.25 5.00
CA PHE A 82 13.41 -0.04 4.31
C PHE A 82 14.78 -0.31 3.70
N ARG A 83 15.25 -1.56 3.79
CA ARG A 83 16.48 -1.99 3.14
C ARG A 83 16.16 -2.94 1.99
N GLY A 84 16.88 -2.80 0.88
CA GLY A 84 16.75 -3.70 -0.27
C GLY A 84 15.83 -3.13 -1.35
N ARG A 85 15.27 -4.02 -2.18
CA ARG A 85 14.30 -3.70 -3.24
C ARG A 85 13.02 -4.48 -2.95
N VAL A 86 11.85 -3.86 -3.14
CA VAL A 86 10.55 -4.53 -3.01
C VAL A 86 10.45 -5.69 -4.00
N SER A 87 10.92 -5.51 -5.23
CA SER A 87 10.93 -6.54 -6.29
C SER A 87 11.99 -7.63 -6.12
N CYS A 88 12.93 -7.48 -5.19
CA CYS A 88 14.08 -8.36 -5.00
C CYS A 88 14.40 -8.50 -3.51
N PRO A 89 13.59 -9.27 -2.75
CA PRO A 89 13.71 -9.37 -1.30
C PRO A 89 15.00 -10.03 -0.83
N TYR A 90 15.60 -10.90 -1.64
CA TYR A 90 16.78 -11.66 -1.25
C TYR A 90 18.11 -11.03 -1.69
N GLY A 91 18.09 -9.92 -2.43
CA GLY A 91 19.29 -9.15 -2.79
C GLY A 91 20.29 -9.83 -3.74
N ASP A 92 19.99 -11.05 -4.22
CA ASP A 92 20.84 -11.77 -5.16
C ASP A 92 20.70 -11.21 -6.58
N LEU A 93 21.71 -10.45 -7.00
CA LEU A 93 21.79 -9.87 -8.33
C LEU A 93 22.53 -10.77 -9.32
N THR A 94 23.08 -11.89 -8.85
CA THR A 94 23.76 -12.85 -9.72
C THR A 94 22.75 -13.56 -10.61
N SER A 95 23.18 -13.93 -11.82
CA SER A 95 22.38 -14.72 -12.77
C SER A 95 21.05 -14.11 -13.24
N GLY A 96 20.78 -12.83 -12.96
CA GLY A 96 19.48 -12.21 -13.27
C GLY A 96 18.36 -12.63 -12.32
N GLY A 97 18.70 -13.07 -11.10
CA GLY A 97 17.74 -13.45 -10.05
C GLY A 97 16.80 -12.32 -9.64
N CYS A 98 17.16 -11.06 -9.94
CA CYS A 98 16.33 -9.90 -9.70
C CYS A 98 16.10 -9.09 -10.99
N LEU A 99 14.82 -8.78 -11.22
CA LEU A 99 14.34 -8.04 -12.38
C LEU A 99 13.71 -6.71 -11.95
N THR A 100 13.79 -5.70 -12.80
CA THR A 100 12.96 -4.50 -12.67
C THR A 100 11.48 -4.88 -12.87
N PRO A 101 10.53 -4.01 -12.50
CA PRO A 101 9.11 -4.23 -12.81
C PRO A 101 8.82 -4.44 -14.30
N SER A 102 9.71 -4.02 -15.19
CA SER A 102 9.62 -4.23 -16.64
C SER A 102 10.31 -5.51 -17.13
N GLY A 103 10.86 -6.33 -16.23
CA GLY A 103 11.51 -7.60 -16.55
C GLY A 103 12.99 -7.48 -16.96
N GLU A 104 13.62 -6.32 -16.79
CA GLU A 104 15.04 -6.13 -17.10
C GLU A 104 15.93 -6.61 -15.94
N PRO A 105 17.04 -7.32 -16.17
CA PRO A 105 17.96 -7.69 -15.11
C PRO A 105 18.53 -6.48 -14.36
N VAL A 106 18.46 -6.51 -13.03
CA VAL A 106 19.06 -5.50 -12.15
C VAL A 106 20.57 -5.68 -12.13
N ARG A 107 21.31 -4.64 -12.53
CA ARG A 107 22.78 -4.61 -12.67
C ARG A 107 23.36 -3.23 -12.27
N PRO A 108 23.33 -2.88 -10.98
CA PRO A 108 24.10 -1.77 -10.44
C PRO A 108 25.59 -1.93 -10.77
N SER A 109 26.27 -0.83 -11.07
CA SER A 109 27.67 -0.86 -11.46
C SER A 109 28.58 -1.15 -10.26
N GLY A 110 29.44 -2.16 -10.38
CA GLY A 110 30.51 -2.43 -9.41
C GLY A 110 30.07 -3.19 -8.15
N VAL A 111 28.88 -3.80 -8.14
CA VAL A 111 28.41 -4.67 -7.05
C VAL A 111 27.77 -5.94 -7.63
N ASP A 112 28.12 -7.10 -7.07
CA ASP A 112 27.59 -8.41 -7.51
C ASP A 112 26.35 -8.85 -6.71
N GLY A 113 25.95 -8.07 -5.70
CA GLY A 113 24.81 -8.29 -4.84
C GLY A 113 24.53 -7.05 -3.98
N VAL A 114 23.34 -6.99 -3.40
CA VAL A 114 22.95 -5.97 -2.41
C VAL A 114 22.47 -6.65 -1.13
N GLU A 115 22.52 -5.95 0.00
CA GLU A 115 21.96 -6.47 1.24
C GLU A 115 20.48 -6.89 1.05
N PRO A 116 20.10 -8.12 1.44
CA PRO A 116 18.72 -8.57 1.40
C PRO A 116 17.80 -7.69 2.25
N GLN A 117 16.49 -7.75 2.00
CA GLN A 117 15.50 -7.13 2.88
C GLN A 117 15.62 -7.62 4.33
N CYS A 118 14.94 -6.92 5.23
CA CYS A 118 14.82 -7.32 6.62
C CYS A 118 13.59 -8.22 6.80
N ALA A 119 13.80 -9.43 7.31
CA ALA A 119 12.71 -10.35 7.62
C ALA A 119 11.82 -9.84 8.77
N ASP A 120 12.35 -8.99 9.64
CA ASP A 120 11.61 -8.27 10.68
C ASP A 120 11.04 -6.92 10.22
N ARG A 121 11.26 -6.54 8.95
CA ARG A 121 10.71 -5.33 8.34
C ARG A 121 10.41 -5.56 6.86
N ARG A 122 9.28 -6.22 6.62
CA ARG A 122 8.80 -6.60 5.29
C ARG A 122 8.42 -5.39 4.45
N ALA A 123 8.55 -5.52 3.12
CA ALA A 123 8.16 -4.48 2.17
C ALA A 123 6.71 -4.02 2.37
N ALA A 124 5.74 -4.92 2.57
CA ALA A 124 4.33 -4.55 2.78
C ALA A 124 4.06 -3.70 4.05
N ASP A 125 5.01 -3.66 4.98
CA ASP A 125 4.91 -2.87 6.21
C ASP A 125 5.72 -1.56 6.12
N ALA A 126 6.73 -1.50 5.23
CA ALA A 126 7.66 -0.38 5.13
C ALA A 126 7.57 0.40 3.82
N VAL A 127 6.99 -0.17 2.77
CA VAL A 127 6.84 0.40 1.43
C VAL A 127 5.40 0.29 0.96
N TYR A 128 4.68 1.41 1.03
CA TYR A 128 3.24 1.43 0.75
C TYR A 128 2.79 2.80 0.26
N CYS A 129 1.63 2.80 -0.40
CA CYS A 129 0.95 4.01 -0.79
C CYS A 129 0.56 4.81 0.44
N SER A 130 1.11 6.02 0.56
CA SER A 130 0.82 6.95 1.65
C SER A 130 0.10 8.17 1.10
N CYS A 131 0.00 9.23 1.88
CA CYS A 131 -0.59 10.48 1.48
C CYS A 131 -0.09 11.59 2.40
N ARG A 132 0.09 12.79 1.84
CA ARG A 132 0.37 13.99 2.63
C ARG A 132 -0.88 14.33 3.43
N CYS A 133 -0.73 14.54 4.73
CA CYS A 133 -1.85 14.83 5.65
C CYS A 133 -1.69 16.18 6.36
N ALA A 134 -0.49 16.77 6.36
CA ALA A 134 -0.27 18.15 6.78
C ALA A 134 1.00 18.75 6.14
N ASN A 135 1.11 20.07 6.06
CA ASN A 135 2.36 20.80 5.82
C ASN A 135 3.29 20.71 7.05
N ALA A 136 4.46 21.35 6.95
CA ALA A 136 5.45 21.39 8.02
C ALA A 136 4.91 22.04 9.31
N GLU A 137 3.90 22.89 9.22
CA GLU A 137 3.24 23.53 10.37
C GLU A 137 2.09 22.70 10.95
N GLY A 138 1.84 21.49 10.44
CA GLY A 138 0.73 20.64 10.89
C GLY A 138 -0.64 21.09 10.39
N ARG A 139 -0.70 21.88 9.31
CA ARG A 139 -1.91 22.44 8.70
C ARG A 139 -2.09 21.99 7.25
N THR A 140 -3.19 22.38 6.62
CA THR A 140 -3.52 22.07 5.22
C THR A 140 -3.82 23.32 4.39
N ASP A 141 -3.23 24.45 4.80
CA ASP A 141 -3.54 25.80 4.33
C ASP A 141 -2.55 26.34 3.26
N ASP A 142 -1.71 25.49 2.69
CA ASP A 142 -0.69 25.86 1.68
C ASP A 142 -1.13 25.62 0.21
N GLY A 143 -2.37 25.14 0.00
CA GLY A 143 -2.89 24.80 -1.33
C GLY A 143 -2.41 23.44 -1.88
N GLY A 144 -1.70 22.65 -1.09
CA GLY A 144 -1.30 21.29 -1.40
C GLY A 144 -2.47 20.30 -1.43
N SER A 145 -2.23 19.13 -2.01
CA SER A 145 -3.17 18.00 -1.93
C SER A 145 -2.95 17.23 -0.64
N TYR A 146 -4.03 17.09 0.14
CA TYR A 146 -4.02 16.39 1.42
C TYR A 146 -5.13 15.36 1.49
N CYS A 147 -4.97 14.36 2.33
CA CYS A 147 -6.05 13.45 2.66
C CYS A 147 -6.00 13.00 4.13
N PRO A 148 -7.15 12.54 4.67
CA PRO A 148 -7.19 11.96 6.00
C PRO A 148 -6.50 10.59 6.02
N CYS A 149 -5.76 10.32 7.09
CA CYS A 149 -5.22 8.98 7.32
C CYS A 149 -6.33 8.04 7.77
N GLY A 150 -6.48 6.90 7.08
CA GLY A 150 -7.46 5.87 7.41
C GLY A 150 -7.10 5.10 8.68
N ALA A 151 -7.93 4.12 9.04
CA ALA A 151 -7.70 3.27 10.21
C ALA A 151 -6.33 2.57 10.17
N GLY A 152 -5.61 2.58 11.30
CA GLY A 152 -4.26 2.01 11.40
C GLY A 152 -3.13 2.90 10.88
N PHE A 153 -3.45 4.13 10.45
CA PHE A 153 -2.49 5.14 10.04
C PHE A 153 -2.61 6.41 10.87
N SER A 154 -1.46 6.97 11.22
CA SER A 154 -1.32 8.22 11.95
C SER A 154 -0.62 9.27 11.08
N CYS A 155 -1.07 10.52 11.15
CA CYS A 155 -0.44 11.64 10.44
C CYS A 155 0.84 12.06 11.17
N LYS A 156 2.00 11.66 10.65
CA LYS A 156 3.31 11.88 11.31
C LYS A 156 4.24 12.67 10.41
N ASP A 157 4.99 13.59 11.01
CA ASP A 157 6.14 14.22 10.35
C ASP A 157 7.28 13.21 10.29
N ILE A 158 7.76 12.93 9.08
CA ILE A 158 8.83 11.96 8.81
C ILE A 158 10.07 12.64 8.19
N ILE A 159 10.00 13.93 7.83
CA ILE A 159 11.00 14.57 6.96
C ILE A 159 11.66 15.81 7.60
N ALA A 160 11.63 15.95 8.92
CA ALA A 160 12.37 17.03 9.59
C ALA A 160 13.91 17.04 9.33
N LEU A 161 14.47 16.17 8.47
CA LEU A 161 15.91 15.95 8.28
C LEU A 161 16.40 15.91 6.81
N VAL A 162 15.61 16.21 5.77
CA VAL A 162 16.10 16.14 4.36
C VAL A 162 16.27 17.54 3.72
N PRO A 163 17.51 18.04 3.52
CA PRO A 163 17.78 19.31 2.84
C PRO A 163 17.30 19.29 1.38
N GLY A 164 16.59 20.34 0.93
CA GLY A 164 16.09 20.45 -0.45
C GLY A 164 14.74 19.76 -0.72
N ALA A 165 14.14 19.14 0.29
CA ALA A 165 12.81 18.53 0.23
C ALA A 165 11.70 19.49 0.71
N GLU A 166 11.88 20.81 0.59
CA GLU A 166 10.95 21.81 1.15
C GLU A 166 9.51 21.64 0.62
N LYS A 167 9.37 21.15 -0.62
CA LYS A 167 8.07 20.82 -1.23
C LYS A 167 7.43 19.54 -0.70
N LEU A 168 8.22 18.67 -0.08
CA LEU A 168 7.78 17.43 0.54
C LEU A 168 7.74 17.53 2.07
N ALA A 169 8.27 18.61 2.65
CA ALA A 169 8.20 18.86 4.08
C ALA A 169 6.72 18.87 4.56
N GLY A 170 6.49 18.14 5.64
CA GLY A 170 5.17 17.93 6.23
C GLY A 170 4.94 16.52 6.72
N SER A 171 3.69 16.26 7.09
CA SER A 171 3.26 15.00 7.66
C SER A 171 2.62 14.10 6.62
N TYR A 172 2.83 12.80 6.79
CA TYR A 172 2.30 11.76 5.92
C TYR A 172 1.59 10.68 6.73
N CYS A 173 0.71 9.93 6.08
CA CYS A 173 0.03 8.81 6.70
C CYS A 173 0.98 7.64 6.89
N VAL A 174 1.31 7.35 8.15
CA VAL A 174 2.24 6.29 8.53
C VAL A 174 1.53 5.22 9.32
N LYS A 175 1.77 3.96 8.97
CA LYS A 175 1.26 2.80 9.69
C LYS A 175 1.65 2.88 11.17
N GLU A 176 0.67 2.72 12.06
CA GLU A 176 0.88 2.88 13.51
C GLU A 176 1.73 1.75 14.10
N SER A 177 1.64 0.57 13.52
CA SER A 177 2.35 -0.65 13.95
C SER A 177 3.84 -0.64 13.67
N VAL A 178 4.35 0.35 12.90
CA VAL A 178 5.75 0.40 12.48
C VAL A 178 6.44 1.58 13.17
N PRO A 179 7.45 1.33 14.03
CA PRO A 179 8.20 2.42 14.65
C PRO A 179 8.90 3.26 13.58
N VAL A 180 8.77 4.57 13.72
CA VAL A 180 9.42 5.60 12.89
C VAL A 180 10.78 5.90 13.50
N THR A 181 11.63 4.89 13.58
CA THR A 181 13.01 5.07 14.05
C THR A 181 13.96 4.29 13.14
N ALA A 182 15.11 4.91 12.85
CA ALA A 182 16.22 4.27 12.14
C ALA A 182 16.82 3.07 12.90
N GLU A 183 16.41 2.88 14.17
CA GLU A 183 16.90 1.84 15.07
C GLU A 183 16.20 0.48 14.92
N SER A 184 15.40 0.27 13.87
CA SER A 184 15.19 -1.10 13.39
C SER A 184 16.45 -1.58 12.67
N SER A 185 17.55 -1.70 13.41
CA SER A 185 18.71 -2.46 12.96
C SER A 185 18.19 -3.82 12.56
N CYS A 186 18.43 -4.19 11.31
CA CYS A 186 17.88 -5.40 10.76
C CYS A 186 18.34 -6.61 11.56
N LYS A 187 17.45 -7.17 12.39
CA LYS A 187 17.86 -8.25 13.30
C LYS A 187 18.00 -9.56 12.54
N ARG A 188 17.23 -9.69 11.46
CA ARG A 188 17.25 -10.85 10.56
C ARG A 188 17.12 -10.39 9.12
N SER A 189 18.08 -10.76 8.30
CA SER A 189 17.99 -10.57 6.86
C SER A 189 17.18 -11.70 6.23
N CYS A 190 16.46 -11.39 5.16
CA CYS A 190 15.85 -12.38 4.30
C CYS A 190 16.90 -13.33 3.77
N SER A 191 16.58 -14.62 3.75
CA SER A 191 17.50 -15.62 3.23
C SER A 191 16.70 -16.79 2.64
N PRO A 192 16.92 -17.14 1.36
CA PRO A 192 16.19 -18.22 0.71
C PRO A 192 16.52 -19.60 1.29
N SER A 193 17.60 -19.71 2.07
CA SER A 193 18.10 -20.97 2.64
C SER A 193 17.84 -21.15 4.15
N SER A 194 17.43 -20.11 4.88
CA SER A 194 17.23 -20.18 6.34
C SER A 194 15.77 -20.19 6.80
N GLY A 195 14.81 -20.19 5.87
CA GLY A 195 13.37 -20.14 6.21
C GLY A 195 12.89 -18.75 6.68
N ASP A 196 13.75 -17.73 6.61
CA ASP A 196 13.39 -16.32 6.80
C ASP A 196 12.78 -15.77 5.50
N ALA A 197 11.56 -16.22 5.21
CA ALA A 197 10.77 -15.78 4.07
C ALA A 197 10.33 -14.31 4.25
N CYS A 198 10.32 -13.58 3.15
CA CYS A 198 10.00 -12.15 3.12
C CYS A 198 8.77 -11.82 2.29
N GLU A 199 7.96 -12.85 2.04
CA GLU A 199 6.62 -12.79 1.47
C GLU A 199 5.55 -12.77 2.57
#